data_AF-A0A1P9WRI7-F1
#
_entry.id   AF-A0A1P9WRI7-F1
#
_cell.length_a   1.000
_cell.length_b   1.000
_cell.length_c   1.000
_cell.angle_alpha   90.00
_cell.angle_beta   90.00
_cell.angle_gamma   90.00
#
_symmetry.space_group_name_H-M   'P 1'
#
loop_
_entity.id
_entity.type
_entity.pdbx_description
1 polymer ?
#
loop_
_entity_poly.entity_id
_entity_poly.type
_entity_poly.pdbx_seq_one_letter_code
_entity_poly.pdbx_strand_id
1 'polypeptide(L)'
;MTIVLFFSLRLYFIWLAVLLSAESKTGTIVFDTDLTKGPAAFSGTVRGGVWDNGWRVTDNDQRLVWDAGYPVRNGTFEFWLTADQPPVAPLKTFRGKTHHPDVHWAGVSGVADLASMQKHVFALRLGQAREGMAVGHGWSKIVVLGANNAGETEKTEQVMGDYAWWKPVADGRQRIYIKMEWHDGIASLYLPDGSKASCRTTGKQGNDVRISDLRYAWLGGIDAELQTTFPGMRFIRARLTDLGE
;
A
#
# COMPACT_ATOMS: atom_id res chain seq x y z
N MET A 1 14.30 -27.27 62.46
CA MET A 1 13.10 -26.77 61.75
C MET A 1 13.55 -25.59 60.90
N THR A 2 13.06 -25.47 59.66
CA THR A 2 13.52 -24.56 58.57
C THR A 2 14.45 -25.20 57.55
N ILE A 3 13.89 -26.08 56.72
CA ILE A 3 14.36 -26.37 55.37
C ILE A 3 13.08 -26.39 54.52
N VAL A 4 13.19 -26.00 53.23
CA VAL A 4 12.15 -25.94 52.19
C VAL A 4 11.59 -24.54 51.95
N LEU A 5 12.31 -23.74 51.15
CA LEU A 5 11.75 -22.63 50.35
C LEU A 5 12.79 -22.04 49.38
N PHE A 6 13.41 -22.87 48.53
CA PHE A 6 14.30 -22.35 47.46
C PHE A 6 14.13 -23.03 46.09
N PHE A 7 13.19 -23.95 45.92
CA PHE A 7 13.02 -24.69 44.66
C PHE A 7 11.90 -24.20 43.73
N SER A 8 11.02 -23.27 44.12
CA SER A 8 9.89 -22.85 43.26
C SER A 8 10.19 -21.67 42.31
N LEU A 9 11.27 -20.91 42.51
CA LEU A 9 11.55 -19.73 41.69
C LEU A 9 12.20 -20.05 40.32
N ARG A 10 12.88 -21.20 40.19
CA ARG A 10 13.56 -21.57 38.93
C ARG A 10 12.62 -22.18 37.89
N LEU A 11 11.49 -22.78 38.31
CA LEU A 11 10.50 -23.34 37.39
C LEU A 11 9.60 -22.26 36.75
N TYR A 12 9.39 -21.11 37.41
CA TYR A 12 8.62 -20.00 36.83
C TYR A 12 9.35 -19.28 35.69
N PHE A 13 10.68 -19.22 35.73
CA PHE A 13 11.46 -18.57 34.67
C PHE A 13 11.53 -19.38 33.37
N ILE A 14 11.42 -20.71 33.43
CA ILE A 14 11.43 -21.56 32.25
C ILE A 14 10.09 -21.44 31.49
N TRP A 15 8.97 -21.26 32.19
CA TRP A 15 7.66 -21.04 31.56
C TRP A 15 7.48 -19.62 30.99
N LEU A 16 8.10 -18.60 31.58
CA LEU A 16 8.02 -17.23 31.04
C LEU A 16 8.84 -17.06 29.75
N ALA A 17 9.94 -17.80 29.58
CA ALA A 17 10.73 -17.79 28.34
C ALA A 17 10.02 -18.50 27.18
N VAL A 18 9.22 -19.54 27.46
CA VAL A 18 8.43 -20.27 26.43
C VAL A 18 7.23 -19.44 25.94
N LEU A 19 6.71 -18.50 26.73
CA LEU A 19 5.64 -17.59 26.34
C LEU A 19 6.10 -16.35 25.53
N LEU A 20 7.41 -16.11 25.43
CA LEU A 20 7.99 -14.95 24.74
C LEU A 20 8.75 -15.30 23.44
N SER A 21 8.89 -16.58 23.10
CA SER A 21 9.22 -17.01 21.74
C SER A 21 7.97 -17.00 20.86
N ALA A 22 7.36 -15.83 20.70
CA ALA A 22 6.67 -15.56 19.44
C ALA A 22 7.80 -15.46 18.40
N GLU A 23 8.10 -16.58 17.73
CA GLU A 23 8.90 -16.55 16.52
C GLU A 23 8.30 -15.47 15.63
N SER A 24 8.97 -14.33 15.49
CA SER A 24 8.65 -13.45 14.39
C SER A 24 9.03 -14.25 13.16
N LYS A 25 8.04 -14.87 12.49
CA LYS A 25 8.25 -15.49 11.19
C LYS A 25 8.95 -14.44 10.34
N THR A 26 10.24 -14.66 10.09
CA THR A 26 11.06 -13.77 9.30
C THR A 26 10.61 -14.03 7.87
N GLY A 27 9.75 -13.15 7.37
CA GLY A 27 9.18 -13.29 6.03
C GLY A 27 10.25 -13.39 4.94
N THR A 28 9.89 -14.01 3.82
CA THR A 28 10.75 -14.12 2.64
C THR A 28 10.65 -12.85 1.82
N ILE A 29 11.78 -12.22 1.52
CA ILE A 29 11.81 -11.07 0.60
C ILE A 29 11.56 -11.58 -0.82
N VAL A 30 10.42 -11.20 -1.40
CA VAL A 30 10.04 -11.51 -2.78
C VAL A 30 10.82 -10.63 -3.76
N PHE A 31 10.84 -9.33 -3.47
CA PHE A 31 11.73 -8.38 -4.15
C PHE A 31 12.11 -7.24 -3.22
N ASP A 32 13.27 -6.65 -3.49
CA ASP A 32 13.76 -5.44 -2.82
C ASP A 32 14.55 -4.62 -3.84
N THR A 33 13.88 -3.64 -4.43
CA THR A 33 14.42 -2.86 -5.54
C THR A 33 14.74 -1.44 -5.09
N ASP A 34 16.02 -1.07 -5.13
CA ASP A 34 16.48 0.31 -5.02
C ASP A 34 16.41 1.00 -6.41
N LEU A 35 15.37 1.81 -6.61
CA LEU A 35 15.11 2.50 -7.87
C LEU A 35 16.12 3.62 -8.16
N THR A 36 16.93 4.03 -7.16
CA THR A 36 18.01 5.00 -7.38
C THR A 36 19.19 4.42 -8.16
N LYS A 37 19.26 3.09 -8.27
CA LYS A 37 20.27 2.38 -9.07
C LYS A 37 19.94 2.32 -10.57
N GLY A 38 18.82 2.92 -10.99
CA GLY A 38 18.42 3.00 -12.39
C GLY A 38 17.66 1.76 -12.87
N PRO A 39 17.34 1.69 -14.19
CA PRO A 39 16.49 0.65 -14.75
C PRO A 39 17.07 -0.76 -14.60
N ALA A 40 18.39 -0.91 -14.58
CA ALA A 40 19.05 -2.21 -14.45
C ALA A 40 18.79 -2.91 -13.11
N ALA A 41 18.40 -2.18 -12.06
CA ALA A 41 18.05 -2.74 -10.76
C ALA A 41 16.58 -3.23 -10.68
N PHE A 42 15.77 -2.95 -11.70
CA PHE A 42 14.36 -3.30 -11.75
C PHE A 42 14.13 -4.50 -12.68
N SER A 43 13.42 -5.52 -12.17
CA SER A 43 13.18 -6.79 -12.86
C SER A 43 11.76 -6.96 -13.40
N GLY A 44 10.91 -5.94 -13.29
CA GLY A 44 9.50 -5.99 -13.68
C GLY A 44 9.19 -5.36 -15.04
N THR A 45 7.94 -4.92 -15.21
CA THR A 45 7.49 -4.18 -16.39
C THR A 45 7.44 -2.68 -16.13
N VAL A 46 7.84 -1.87 -17.11
CA VAL A 46 7.79 -0.40 -17.03
C VAL A 46 6.94 0.18 -18.16
N ARG A 47 6.10 1.16 -17.83
CA ARG A 47 5.37 2.00 -18.77
C ARG A 47 5.68 3.46 -18.47
N GLY A 48 6.43 4.11 -19.36
CA GLY A 48 6.78 5.54 -19.24
C GLY A 48 7.54 5.92 -17.97
N GLY A 49 7.54 7.22 -17.65
CA GLY A 49 8.33 7.79 -16.57
C GLY A 49 9.80 7.97 -16.95
N VAL A 50 10.59 8.49 -16.03
CA VAL A 50 12.04 8.67 -16.20
C VAL A 50 12.78 8.23 -14.94
N TRP A 51 13.97 7.65 -15.11
CA TRP A 51 14.87 7.42 -13.98
C TRP A 51 15.69 8.68 -13.73
N ASP A 52 15.50 9.27 -12.56
CA ASP A 52 16.17 10.47 -12.07
C ASP A 52 16.29 10.35 -10.54
N ASN A 53 17.41 9.77 -10.06
CA ASN A 53 17.65 9.48 -8.63
C ASN A 53 16.51 8.71 -7.95
N GLY A 54 15.91 7.78 -8.70
CA GLY A 54 14.64 7.12 -8.42
C GLY A 54 13.80 7.05 -9.70
N TRP A 55 12.65 6.38 -9.66
CA TRP A 55 11.73 6.40 -10.80
C TRP A 55 10.72 7.54 -10.63
N ARG A 56 10.80 8.52 -11.52
CA ARG A 56 9.99 9.74 -11.51
C ARG A 56 8.84 9.64 -12.50
N VAL A 57 7.65 9.92 -11.99
CA VAL A 57 6.44 10.07 -12.76
C VAL A 57 6.45 11.45 -13.42
N THR A 58 6.25 11.48 -14.74
CA THR A 58 6.31 12.69 -15.58
C THR A 58 4.97 13.05 -16.20
N ASP A 59 4.11 12.06 -16.44
CA ASP A 59 2.75 12.23 -16.96
C ASP A 59 1.87 11.05 -16.51
N ASN A 60 0.59 11.08 -16.88
CA ASN A 60 -0.43 10.09 -16.60
C ASN A 60 -0.10 8.68 -17.13
N ASP A 61 -0.69 7.68 -16.46
CA ASP A 61 -0.65 6.26 -16.84
C ASP A 61 0.76 5.63 -16.88
N GLN A 62 1.73 6.28 -16.26
CA GLN A 62 3.08 5.76 -16.09
C GLN A 62 3.16 4.87 -14.86
N ARG A 63 3.81 3.70 -14.97
CA ARG A 63 3.89 2.73 -13.88
C ARG A 63 5.08 1.78 -13.95
N LEU A 64 5.42 1.23 -12.80
CA LEU A 64 6.24 0.04 -12.59
C LEU A 64 5.36 -1.10 -12.07
N VAL A 65 5.57 -2.33 -12.55
CA VAL A 65 4.87 -3.53 -12.09
C VAL A 65 5.87 -4.66 -11.83
N TRP A 66 5.87 -5.20 -10.62
CA TRP A 66 6.56 -6.43 -10.25
C TRP A 66 5.57 -7.60 -10.27
N ASP A 67 6.04 -8.76 -10.71
CA ASP A 67 5.36 -10.04 -10.54
C ASP A 67 6.08 -10.84 -9.45
N ALA A 68 5.38 -11.20 -8.37
CA ALA A 68 5.93 -12.07 -7.32
C ALA A 68 6.22 -13.50 -7.81
N GLY A 69 5.66 -13.91 -8.96
CA GLY A 69 5.72 -15.27 -9.48
C GLY A 69 4.68 -16.21 -8.88
N TYR A 70 4.10 -15.85 -7.74
CA TYR A 70 3.07 -16.60 -7.03
C TYR A 70 2.17 -15.68 -6.17
N PRO A 71 0.96 -16.13 -5.77
CA PRO A 71 0.10 -15.35 -4.87
C PRO A 71 0.65 -15.29 -3.44
N VAL A 72 0.72 -14.09 -2.87
CA VAL A 72 1.16 -13.82 -1.48
C VAL A 72 -0.07 -13.65 -0.58
N ARG A 73 -0.27 -14.61 0.32
CA ARG A 73 -1.44 -14.67 1.22
C ARG A 73 -1.36 -13.74 2.42
N ASN A 74 -0.18 -13.64 3.01
CA ASN A 74 0.14 -12.71 4.08
C ASN A 74 1.43 -12.00 3.68
N GLY A 75 1.45 -10.68 3.75
CA GLY A 75 2.57 -9.95 3.18
C GLY A 75 2.67 -8.52 3.62
N THR A 76 3.82 -7.93 3.29
CA THR A 76 4.05 -6.50 3.41
C THR A 76 4.56 -5.95 2.09
N PHE A 77 3.93 -4.88 1.60
CA PHE A 77 4.45 -4.07 0.51
C PHE A 77 4.87 -2.70 1.05
N GLU A 78 6.17 -2.45 1.03
CA GLU A 78 6.80 -1.25 1.53
C GLU A 78 7.37 -0.45 0.36
N PHE A 79 7.22 0.87 0.41
CA PHE A 79 7.85 1.73 -0.58
C PHE A 79 8.25 3.07 0.00
N TRP A 80 9.25 3.66 -0.62
CA TRP A 80 9.79 4.96 -0.29
C TRP A 80 9.62 5.89 -1.48
N LEU A 81 9.22 7.13 -1.22
CA LEU A 81 9.07 8.14 -2.26
C LEU A 81 9.47 9.53 -1.77
N THR A 82 9.69 10.43 -2.72
CA THR A 82 9.78 11.86 -2.51
C THR A 82 8.78 12.54 -3.44
N ALA A 83 8.20 13.66 -3.02
CA ALA A 83 7.33 14.47 -3.85
C ALA A 83 7.65 15.95 -3.65
N ASP A 84 7.82 16.69 -4.73
CA ASP A 84 8.17 18.12 -4.70
C ASP A 84 6.96 19.01 -4.37
N GLN A 85 5.77 18.45 -4.45
CA GLN A 85 4.51 19.11 -4.16
C GLN A 85 3.53 18.09 -3.57
N PRO A 86 2.51 18.52 -2.81
CA PRO A 86 1.46 17.61 -2.36
C PRO A 86 0.74 16.98 -3.56
N PRO A 87 0.24 15.75 -3.41
CA PRO A 87 -0.51 15.09 -4.46
C PRO A 87 -1.81 15.85 -4.71
N VAL A 88 -1.90 16.48 -5.89
CA VAL A 88 -3.12 17.16 -6.37
C VAL A 88 -3.42 16.58 -7.74
N ALA A 89 -4.58 15.97 -7.88
CA ALA A 89 -5.06 15.51 -9.18
C ALA A 89 -5.46 16.73 -10.02
N PRO A 90 -5.01 16.88 -11.27
CA PRO A 90 -5.55 17.91 -12.15
C PRO A 90 -7.01 17.57 -12.48
N LEU A 91 -7.88 18.59 -12.54
CA LEU A 91 -9.24 18.42 -13.04
C LEU A 91 -9.19 17.90 -14.48
N LYS A 92 -9.95 16.85 -14.79
CA LYS A 92 -10.04 16.31 -16.15
C LYS A 92 -11.45 16.48 -16.69
N THR A 93 -11.60 17.08 -17.87
CA THR A 93 -12.88 17.07 -18.57
C THR A 93 -12.99 15.82 -19.43
N PHE A 94 -13.97 14.97 -19.16
CA PHE A 94 -14.29 13.80 -19.97
C PHE A 94 -15.75 13.90 -20.43
N ARG A 95 -15.98 13.76 -21.74
CA ARG A 95 -17.30 13.89 -22.38
C ARG A 95 -18.09 15.15 -21.94
N GLY A 96 -17.40 16.29 -21.87
CA GLY A 96 -17.99 17.58 -21.51
C GLY A 96 -18.33 17.75 -20.02
N LYS A 97 -17.97 16.79 -19.16
CA LYS A 97 -18.13 16.87 -17.71
C LYS A 97 -16.75 16.98 -17.06
N THR A 98 -16.60 17.87 -16.09
CA THR A 98 -15.39 17.91 -15.26
C THR A 98 -15.47 16.75 -14.27
N HIS A 99 -14.59 15.79 -14.45
CA HIS A 99 -14.34 14.70 -13.53
C HIS A 99 -13.20 15.07 -12.59
N HIS A 100 -13.36 14.66 -11.33
CA HIS A 100 -12.28 14.66 -10.35
C HIS A 100 -11.65 13.28 -10.42
N PRO A 101 -10.50 13.10 -11.10
CA PRO A 101 -9.90 11.78 -11.20
C PRO A 101 -9.37 11.37 -9.83
N ASP A 102 -9.65 10.12 -9.46
CA ASP A 102 -8.98 9.48 -8.35
C ASP A 102 -7.57 9.08 -8.80
N VAL A 103 -6.57 9.39 -7.98
CA VAL A 103 -5.17 9.04 -8.27
C VAL A 103 -4.80 7.76 -7.53
N HIS A 104 -4.64 6.66 -8.26
CA HIS A 104 -4.03 5.44 -7.74
C HIS A 104 -2.54 5.48 -8.03
N TRP A 105 -1.71 5.19 -7.03
CA TRP A 105 -0.26 5.35 -7.24
C TRP A 105 0.65 4.32 -6.58
N ALA A 106 0.13 3.48 -5.67
CA ALA A 106 0.83 2.27 -5.25
C ALA A 106 -0.17 1.20 -4.82
N GLY A 107 0.18 -0.07 -5.01
CA GLY A 107 -0.62 -1.16 -4.49
C GLY A 107 -0.13 -2.55 -4.87
N VAL A 108 -0.92 -3.52 -4.45
CA VAL A 108 -0.78 -4.95 -4.76
C VAL A 108 -2.11 -5.49 -5.30
N SER A 109 -2.05 -6.46 -6.20
CA SER A 109 -3.22 -7.01 -6.88
C SER A 109 -3.05 -8.46 -7.31
N GLY A 110 -4.14 -9.18 -7.50
CA GLY A 110 -4.11 -10.56 -7.99
C GLY A 110 -3.92 -10.71 -9.50
N VAL A 111 -4.06 -9.63 -10.26
CA VAL A 111 -3.99 -9.63 -11.73
C VAL A 111 -2.95 -8.64 -12.24
N ALA A 112 -2.21 -9.00 -13.29
CA ALA A 112 -1.18 -8.14 -13.88
C ALA A 112 -1.80 -6.94 -14.60
N ASP A 113 -2.91 -7.19 -15.30
CA ASP A 113 -3.61 -6.18 -16.04
C ASP A 113 -4.58 -5.45 -15.13
N LEU A 114 -4.20 -4.23 -14.80
CA LEU A 114 -4.95 -3.39 -13.89
C LEU A 114 -6.31 -2.93 -14.48
N ALA A 115 -6.52 -2.99 -15.81
CA ALA A 115 -7.85 -2.75 -16.40
C ALA A 115 -8.89 -3.81 -15.97
N SER A 116 -8.40 -4.98 -15.53
CA SER A 116 -9.21 -6.10 -15.03
C SER A 116 -9.34 -6.16 -13.50
N MET A 117 -9.01 -5.05 -12.78
CA MET A 117 -9.01 -4.90 -11.30
C MET A 117 -10.36 -5.07 -10.58
N GLN A 118 -11.20 -5.97 -11.04
CA GLN A 118 -12.44 -6.27 -10.34
C GLN A 118 -12.22 -7.22 -9.16
N LYS A 119 -11.05 -7.83 -8.96
CA LYS A 119 -10.84 -8.82 -7.89
C LYS A 119 -9.45 -8.69 -7.24
N HIS A 120 -9.41 -8.73 -5.90
CA HIS A 120 -8.22 -8.72 -5.02
C HIS A 120 -7.23 -7.58 -5.31
N VAL A 121 -7.53 -6.40 -4.77
CA VAL A 121 -6.69 -5.20 -4.82
C VAL A 121 -6.51 -4.66 -3.43
N PHE A 122 -5.30 -4.30 -3.08
CA PHE A 122 -5.03 -3.39 -1.97
C PHE A 122 -4.20 -2.24 -2.53
N ALA A 123 -4.75 -1.03 -2.51
CA ALA A 123 -4.18 0.13 -3.16
C ALA A 123 -4.24 1.38 -2.27
N LEU A 124 -3.24 2.24 -2.42
CA LEU A 124 -3.27 3.60 -1.93
C LEU A 124 -3.78 4.52 -3.04
N ARG A 125 -4.84 5.26 -2.71
CA ARG A 125 -5.53 6.18 -3.62
C ARG A 125 -5.58 7.57 -3.01
N LEU A 126 -5.51 8.60 -3.82
CA LEU A 126 -5.77 9.97 -3.42
C LEU A 126 -6.99 10.51 -4.17
N GLY A 127 -7.99 11.00 -3.43
CA GLY A 127 -9.12 11.75 -3.98
C GLY A 127 -8.88 13.25 -3.87
N GLN A 128 -9.37 14.04 -4.84
CA GLN A 128 -9.27 15.50 -4.81
C GLN A 128 -10.47 16.17 -4.13
N ALA A 129 -10.18 17.25 -3.38
CA ALA A 129 -11.14 18.29 -2.99
C ALA A 129 -11.66 19.06 -4.21
N ARG A 130 -12.90 19.55 -4.12
CA ARG A 130 -13.38 20.63 -5.00
C ARG A 130 -12.62 21.93 -4.73
N GLU A 131 -12.23 22.64 -5.78
CA GLU A 131 -11.88 24.06 -5.69
C GLU A 131 -13.19 24.86 -5.44
N GLY A 132 -13.21 25.72 -4.42
CA GLY A 132 -14.38 26.55 -4.06
C GLY A 132 -15.29 26.03 -2.93
N MET A 133 -15.03 24.86 -2.35
CA MET A 133 -15.60 24.47 -1.06
C MET A 133 -14.55 24.71 0.04
N ALA A 134 -14.99 25.20 1.20
CA ALA A 134 -14.12 25.57 2.32
C ALA A 134 -13.08 24.48 2.64
N VAL A 135 -11.87 24.93 2.95
CA VAL A 135 -10.71 24.22 3.50
C VAL A 135 -11.06 22.83 4.10
N GLY A 136 -10.58 21.72 3.52
CA GLY A 136 -10.61 20.39 4.19
C GLY A 136 -10.96 19.11 3.41
N HIS A 137 -10.91 19.03 2.07
CA HIS A 137 -11.50 17.88 1.35
C HIS A 137 -10.60 17.06 0.40
N GLY A 138 -9.28 17.25 0.37
CA GLY A 138 -8.39 16.40 -0.43
C GLY A 138 -7.90 15.30 0.48
N TRP A 139 -8.30 14.05 0.27
CA TRP A 139 -7.96 12.95 1.17
C TRP A 139 -7.11 11.88 0.48
N SER A 140 -6.15 11.31 1.21
CA SER A 140 -5.65 9.97 0.92
C SER A 140 -6.65 8.94 1.46
N LYS A 141 -6.93 7.90 0.67
CA LYS A 141 -7.71 6.73 1.09
C LYS A 141 -6.93 5.46 0.81
N ILE A 142 -7.07 4.50 1.70
CA ILE A 142 -6.86 3.10 1.34
C ILE A 142 -8.07 2.64 0.55
N VAL A 143 -7.84 1.87 -0.51
CA VAL A 143 -8.86 1.08 -1.18
C VAL A 143 -8.49 -0.38 -1.07
N VAL A 144 -9.38 -1.18 -0.50
CA VAL A 144 -9.31 -2.63 -0.52
C VAL A 144 -10.48 -3.12 -1.37
N LEU A 145 -10.17 -3.88 -2.42
CA LEU A 145 -11.13 -4.65 -3.18
C LEU A 145 -10.83 -6.13 -2.96
N GLY A 146 -11.86 -6.93 -2.77
CA GLY A 146 -11.70 -8.38 -2.84
C GLY A 146 -13.02 -9.06 -3.07
N ALA A 147 -12.96 -10.38 -3.24
CA ALA A 147 -14.16 -11.18 -3.41
C ALA A 147 -14.77 -11.49 -2.04
N ASN A 148 -16.09 -11.29 -1.92
CA ASN A 148 -16.86 -11.86 -0.82
C ASN A 148 -17.07 -13.38 -1.07
N ASN A 149 -17.70 -14.08 -0.12
CA ASN A 149 -17.97 -15.51 -0.23
C ASN A 149 -18.88 -15.88 -1.43
N ALA A 150 -19.61 -14.91 -2.00
CA ALA A 150 -20.43 -15.09 -3.20
C ALA A 150 -19.66 -14.80 -4.50
N GLY A 151 -18.37 -14.47 -4.41
CA GLY A 151 -17.53 -14.12 -5.56
C GLY A 151 -17.75 -12.70 -6.10
N GLU A 152 -18.56 -11.89 -5.41
CA GLU A 152 -18.80 -10.49 -5.75
C GLU A 152 -17.69 -9.59 -5.21
N THR A 153 -17.38 -8.52 -5.95
CA THR A 153 -16.40 -7.54 -5.53
C THR A 153 -16.96 -6.61 -4.47
N GLU A 154 -16.35 -6.60 -3.31
CA GLU A 154 -16.62 -5.62 -2.26
C GLU A 154 -15.48 -4.63 -2.14
N LYS A 155 -15.84 -3.37 -1.84
CA LYS A 155 -14.92 -2.25 -1.72
C LYS A 155 -15.00 -1.67 -0.32
N THR A 156 -13.86 -1.62 0.36
CA THR A 156 -13.68 -0.88 1.59
C THR A 156 -12.75 0.30 1.33
N GLU A 157 -13.12 1.45 1.86
CA GLU A 157 -12.26 2.63 1.81
C GLU A 157 -12.10 3.25 3.20
N GLN A 158 -10.89 3.65 3.53
CA GLN A 158 -10.58 4.33 4.79
C GLN A 158 -9.85 5.63 4.49
N VAL A 159 -10.36 6.76 4.99
CA VAL A 159 -9.70 8.07 4.88
C VAL A 159 -8.49 8.12 5.81
N MET A 160 -7.37 8.61 5.31
CA MET A 160 -6.04 8.47 5.91
C MET A 160 -5.41 9.80 6.34
N GLY A 161 -5.70 10.86 5.60
CA GLY A 161 -5.11 12.16 5.83
C GLY A 161 -5.60 13.12 4.78
N ASP A 162 -5.51 14.41 5.07
CA ASP A 162 -5.93 15.44 4.14
C ASP A 162 -4.74 16.09 3.42
N TYR A 163 -5.02 17.11 2.61
CA TYR A 163 -3.98 17.92 1.97
C TYR A 163 -3.00 18.54 2.99
N ALA A 164 -3.49 18.95 4.16
CA ALA A 164 -2.64 19.58 5.17
C ALA A 164 -1.64 18.58 5.75
N TRP A 165 -2.00 17.29 5.83
CA TRP A 165 -1.08 16.22 6.19
C TRP A 165 0.02 15.99 5.15
N TRP A 166 -0.28 16.09 3.85
CA TRP A 166 0.72 15.94 2.78
C TRP A 166 1.67 17.13 2.66
N LYS A 167 1.20 18.33 2.97
CA LYS A 167 1.97 19.58 2.83
C LYS A 167 3.36 19.56 3.50
N PRO A 168 3.53 19.11 4.76
CA PRO A 168 4.84 19.09 5.42
C PRO A 168 5.79 17.99 4.90
N VAL A 169 5.27 16.93 4.28
CA VAL A 169 6.07 15.78 3.84
C VAL A 169 6.42 15.82 2.34
N ALA A 170 5.65 16.58 1.55
CA ALA A 170 5.86 16.74 0.11
C ALA A 170 6.66 18.01 -0.22
N ASP A 171 7.92 18.05 0.25
CA ASP A 171 8.86 19.18 0.10
C ASP A 171 10.03 18.89 -0.87
N GLY A 172 9.98 17.75 -1.56
CA GLY A 172 11.02 17.26 -2.48
C GLY A 172 12.30 16.77 -1.80
N ARG A 173 12.39 16.86 -0.47
CA ARG A 173 13.59 16.56 0.32
C ARG A 173 13.38 15.34 1.20
N GLN A 174 12.20 15.22 1.81
CA GLN A 174 11.89 14.14 2.73
C GLN A 174 11.55 12.85 1.98
N ARG A 175 12.14 11.75 2.47
CA ARG A 175 11.75 10.40 2.06
C ARG A 175 10.53 9.98 2.88
N ILE A 176 9.43 9.79 2.19
CA ILE A 176 8.17 9.30 2.74
C ILE A 176 8.22 7.77 2.69
N TYR A 177 8.03 7.12 3.83
CA TYR A 177 7.91 5.67 3.96
C TYR A 177 6.45 5.28 4.18
N ILE A 178 5.97 4.33 3.39
CA ILE A 178 4.63 3.76 3.56
C ILE A 178 4.73 2.25 3.51
N LYS A 179 3.95 1.60 4.38
CA LYS A 179 3.86 0.13 4.44
C LYS A 179 2.41 -0.31 4.37
N MET A 180 2.14 -1.19 3.42
CA MET A 180 0.92 -1.97 3.25
C MET A 180 1.16 -3.34 3.85
N GLU A 181 0.32 -3.79 4.76
CA GLU A 181 0.39 -5.10 5.39
C GLU A 181 -0.95 -5.81 5.25
N TRP A 182 -0.92 -7.10 4.96
CA TRP A 182 -2.11 -7.93 5.02
C TRP A 182 -1.80 -9.25 5.70
N HIS A 183 -2.71 -9.66 6.58
CA HIS A 183 -2.60 -10.89 7.34
C HIS A 183 -4.01 -11.45 7.58
N ASP A 184 -4.23 -12.72 7.28
CA ASP A 184 -5.54 -13.39 7.39
C ASP A 184 -6.68 -12.63 6.71
N GLY A 185 -6.40 -12.03 5.56
CA GLY A 185 -7.38 -11.22 4.82
C GLY A 185 -7.64 -9.83 5.41
N ILE A 186 -6.97 -9.43 6.49
CA ILE A 186 -7.10 -8.09 7.09
C ILE A 186 -6.00 -7.19 6.53
N ALA A 187 -6.38 -6.14 5.80
CA ALA A 187 -5.44 -5.14 5.30
C ALA A 187 -5.18 -4.06 6.35
N SER A 188 -3.95 -3.56 6.39
CA SER A 188 -3.52 -2.44 7.22
C SER A 188 -2.54 -1.57 6.44
N LEU A 189 -2.66 -0.25 6.58
CA LEU A 189 -1.62 0.68 6.13
C LEU A 189 -0.96 1.35 7.33
N TYR A 190 0.35 1.48 7.25
CA TYR A 190 1.19 2.25 8.14
C TYR A 190 1.61 3.53 7.42
N LEU A 191 1.33 4.67 8.05
CA LEU A 191 1.63 5.99 7.54
C LEU A 191 3.00 6.49 8.02
N PRO A 192 3.58 7.50 7.35
CA PRO A 192 4.83 8.15 7.74
C PRO A 192 4.89 8.66 9.17
N ASP A 193 3.75 9.04 9.76
CA ASP A 193 3.65 9.48 11.15
C ASP A 193 3.57 8.31 12.16
N GLY A 194 3.67 7.07 11.67
CA GLY A 194 3.58 5.84 12.46
C GLY A 194 2.16 5.37 12.75
N SER A 195 1.13 6.12 12.35
CA SER A 195 -0.26 5.70 12.55
C SER A 195 -0.60 4.48 11.69
N LYS A 196 -1.50 3.64 12.21
CA LYS A 196 -2.00 2.42 11.56
C LYS A 196 -3.47 2.58 11.26
N ALA A 197 -3.84 2.39 10.00
CA ALA A 197 -5.23 2.31 9.56
C ALA A 197 -5.53 0.88 9.11
N SER A 198 -6.38 0.19 9.86
CA SER A 198 -6.88 -1.12 9.46
C SER A 198 -8.09 -0.96 8.55
N CYS A 199 -8.08 -1.65 7.42
CA CYS A 199 -9.25 -1.83 6.58
C CYS A 199 -9.84 -3.19 6.90
N ARG A 200 -10.78 -3.22 7.84
CA ARG A 200 -11.66 -4.38 7.96
C ARG A 200 -12.67 -4.33 6.85
N THR A 201 -12.62 -5.35 6.05
CA THR A 201 -13.56 -5.56 4.99
C THR A 201 -14.80 -6.26 5.53
N THR A 202 -15.58 -5.58 6.37
CA THR A 202 -16.92 -6.08 6.67
C THR A 202 -17.78 -5.82 5.44
N GLY A 203 -18.12 -6.89 4.73
CA GLY A 203 -19.03 -6.82 3.60
C GLY A 203 -20.36 -6.20 3.98
N LYS A 204 -21.16 -5.82 2.99
CA LYS A 204 -22.51 -5.24 3.24
C LYS A 204 -23.42 -6.18 4.04
N GLN A 205 -23.06 -7.46 4.12
CA GLN A 205 -23.74 -8.52 4.88
C GLN A 205 -22.94 -9.07 6.07
N GLY A 206 -21.83 -8.42 6.46
CA GLY A 206 -20.96 -8.90 7.54
C GLY A 206 -20.04 -10.06 7.16
N ASN A 207 -19.84 -10.32 5.85
CA ASN A 207 -18.88 -11.30 5.37
C ASN A 207 -17.51 -10.64 5.19
N ASP A 208 -16.43 -11.28 5.66
CA ASP A 208 -15.07 -10.77 5.48
C ASP A 208 -14.67 -10.82 4.01
N VAL A 209 -14.20 -9.69 3.44
CA VAL A 209 -13.56 -9.72 2.12
C VAL A 209 -12.14 -10.22 2.27
N ARG A 210 -11.83 -11.33 1.60
CA ARG A 210 -10.50 -11.94 1.69
C ARG A 210 -9.56 -11.39 0.61
N ILE A 211 -8.47 -10.78 1.06
CA ILE A 211 -7.31 -10.45 0.23
C ILE A 211 -6.24 -11.55 0.40
N SER A 212 -6.43 -12.68 -0.27
CA SER A 212 -5.56 -13.85 -0.15
C SER A 212 -4.62 -14.07 -1.34
N ASP A 213 -4.88 -13.40 -2.46
CA ASP A 213 -4.27 -13.77 -3.75
C ASP A 213 -3.57 -12.58 -4.41
N LEU A 214 -2.76 -11.84 -3.64
CA LEU A 214 -2.04 -10.66 -4.12
C LEU A 214 -0.70 -11.10 -4.74
N ARG A 215 -0.49 -10.87 -6.04
CA ARG A 215 0.69 -11.34 -6.79
C ARG A 215 1.52 -10.21 -7.38
N TYR A 216 0.86 -9.17 -7.89
CA TYR A 216 1.51 -8.08 -8.61
C TYR A 216 1.57 -6.86 -7.72
N ALA A 217 2.77 -6.31 -7.54
CA ALA A 217 2.97 -5.02 -6.89
C ALA A 217 3.20 -3.94 -7.94
N TRP A 218 2.72 -2.73 -7.71
CA TRP A 218 2.87 -1.64 -8.66
C TRP A 218 3.06 -0.28 -7.98
N LEU A 219 3.74 0.61 -8.71
CA LEU A 219 3.92 2.02 -8.39
C LEU A 219 3.56 2.86 -9.62
N GLY A 220 2.93 4.01 -9.45
CA GLY A 220 2.44 4.86 -10.53
C GLY A 220 0.97 4.63 -10.90
N GLY A 221 0.50 5.24 -11.99
CA GLY A 221 -0.90 5.27 -12.38
C GLY A 221 -1.46 3.95 -12.88
N ILE A 222 -2.79 3.85 -12.92
CA ILE A 222 -3.51 2.68 -13.40
C ILE A 222 -4.31 3.05 -14.65
N ASP A 223 -4.30 2.18 -15.65
CA ASP A 223 -5.06 2.36 -16.88
C ASP A 223 -6.51 1.88 -16.69
N ALA A 224 -7.39 2.81 -16.31
CA ALA A 224 -8.84 2.68 -16.44
C ALA A 224 -9.41 4.10 -16.47
N GLU A 225 -9.95 4.55 -17.61
CA GLU A 225 -10.58 5.84 -18.03
C GLU A 225 -10.49 7.13 -17.18
N LEU A 226 -10.34 7.07 -15.85
CA LEU A 226 -10.21 8.18 -14.91
C LEU A 226 -9.09 8.02 -13.86
N GLN A 227 -8.27 6.95 -13.90
CA GLN A 227 -7.24 6.70 -12.89
C GLN A 227 -5.90 7.36 -13.23
N THR A 228 -5.67 8.54 -12.67
CA THR A 228 -4.45 9.33 -12.87
C THR A 228 -3.30 8.82 -12.03
N THR A 229 -2.07 9.12 -12.45
CA THR A 229 -0.90 9.08 -11.55
C THR A 229 -0.66 10.45 -10.94
N PHE A 230 0.37 10.60 -10.11
CA PHE A 230 0.77 11.88 -9.56
C PHE A 230 2.11 12.36 -10.17
N PRO A 231 2.07 13.26 -11.18
CA PRO A 231 3.28 13.82 -11.79
C PRO A 231 4.18 14.52 -10.78
N GLY A 232 5.48 14.32 -10.90
CA GLY A 232 6.50 14.84 -9.98
C GLY A 232 6.80 13.92 -8.80
N MET A 233 5.97 12.91 -8.52
CA MET A 233 6.29 11.86 -7.57
C MET A 233 7.49 11.05 -8.04
N ARG A 234 8.43 10.81 -7.14
CA ARG A 234 9.62 10.00 -7.39
C ARG A 234 9.68 8.86 -6.39
N PHE A 235 9.60 7.63 -6.88
CA PHE A 235 9.77 6.43 -6.07
C PHE A 235 11.25 6.08 -5.95
N ILE A 236 11.68 5.81 -4.73
CA ILE A 236 13.08 5.61 -4.35
C ILE A 236 13.39 4.13 -4.18
N ARG A 237 12.50 3.38 -3.54
CA ARG A 237 12.68 1.96 -3.26
C ARG A 237 11.31 1.30 -3.11
N ALA A 238 11.24 0.02 -3.41
CA ALA A 238 10.08 -0.80 -3.09
C ALA A 238 10.52 -2.20 -2.65
N ARG A 239 9.79 -2.78 -1.70
CA ARG A 239 10.02 -4.11 -1.17
C ARG A 239 8.70 -4.83 -0.98
N LEU A 240 8.64 -6.07 -1.42
CA LEU A 240 7.57 -7.00 -1.10
C LEU A 240 8.15 -8.14 -0.27
N THR A 241 7.52 -8.41 0.87
CA THR A 241 7.85 -9.51 1.76
C THR A 241 6.64 -10.42 1.89
N ASP A 242 6.85 -11.72 1.71
CA ASP A 242 5.90 -12.78 1.99
C ASP A 242 6.09 -13.24 3.44
N LEU A 243 5.06 -13.08 4.28
CA LEU A 243 5.12 -13.44 5.69
C LEU A 243 4.86 -14.94 5.93
N GLY A 244 4.56 -15.71 4.89
CA GLY A 244 4.21 -17.13 4.96
C GLY A 244 2.75 -17.36 5.35
N GLU A 245 2.39 -18.64 5.55
CA GLU A 245 1.05 -19.05 6.00
C GLU A 245 0.77 -18.74 7.46
#